data_AF-A0A3B0CHG1-F1
#
_entry.id   AF-A0A3B0CHG1-F1
#
_cell.length_a   1.000
_cell.length_b   1.000
_cell.length_c   1.000
_cell.angle_alpha   90.00
_cell.angle_beta   90.00
_cell.angle_gamma   90.00
#
_symmetry.space_group_name_H-M   'P 1'
#
loop_
_entity.id
_entity.type
_entity.pdbx_description
1 polymer ?
#
loop_
_entity_poly.entity_id
_entity_poly.type
_entity_poly.pdbx_seq_one_letter_code
_entity_poly.pdbx_strand_id
1 'polypeptide(L)'
;MIQVLKPEHKIQTKRIIGHIEGEEKGPTLLFFGGIHGNEHAGVLALEHVFQKLDKESLHIKGNLFGIRGNLPALLEEKRYIDSDLNRMWIKSKILEIQQKQEPELTIEERELLKILKIISKILITKAPPFYFVDLHTTSSKTLPFITINDAMINRKFSRLFPVPIILGIEEYLEGPLLSYINEKGYVSLGFESGQHNELNAIKNSISFLWLSLVFSGALNKEAVPDFEGHFKQLQKSARNNTDFYEVVHRHAIQKVNGFHMKKGFRSFEKVPKGTLLAKEGERELKATKDTIVFMPLYQEQGEEGFFLIRKIPKWALAWSAFLRRIQMQAFLSYLPGISWEDEQKQVLLVNLKVAKFLTKPFFHLLGYRNRTLDKNRILMQNRERTAKNGIYRNEWWYKTKG
;
A
#
# COMPACT_ATOMS: atom_id res chain seq x y z
N MET A 1 6.28 26.76 9.36
CA MET A 1 6.73 25.84 10.44
C MET A 1 5.50 25.09 10.94
N ILE A 2 5.38 23.78 10.73
CA ILE A 2 4.20 23.01 11.18
C ILE A 2 4.27 22.90 12.72
N GLN A 3 3.47 23.69 13.43
CA GLN A 3 3.21 23.49 14.86
C GLN A 3 2.35 22.24 15.01
N VAL A 4 3.00 21.11 15.29
CA VAL A 4 2.30 19.90 15.71
C VAL A 4 2.10 20.02 17.21
N LEU A 5 0.94 20.51 17.62
CA LEU A 5 0.51 20.40 19.01
C LEU A 5 0.35 18.91 19.32
N LYS A 6 1.03 18.41 20.35
CA LYS A 6 0.63 17.19 21.06
C LYS A 6 -0.16 17.64 22.30
N PRO A 7 -1.48 17.86 22.23
CA PRO A 7 -2.31 17.64 23.40
C PRO A 7 -2.64 16.14 23.47
N GLU A 8 -3.12 15.68 24.62
CA GLU A 8 -3.81 14.39 24.77
C GLU A 8 -4.97 14.33 23.76
N HIS A 9 -4.69 13.86 22.54
CA HIS A 9 -5.68 13.88 21.47
C HIS A 9 -6.63 12.71 21.73
N LYS A 10 -7.71 12.99 22.45
CA LYS A 10 -8.77 12.00 22.69
C LYS A 10 -9.27 11.53 21.33
N ILE A 11 -8.99 10.27 21.00
CA ILE A 11 -9.37 9.67 19.72
C ILE A 11 -10.89 9.77 19.60
N GLN A 12 -11.36 10.48 18.58
CA GLN A 12 -12.79 10.59 18.32
C GLN A 12 -13.31 9.26 17.76
N THR A 13 -14.44 8.78 18.28
CA THR A 13 -15.06 7.50 17.88
C THR A 13 -15.81 7.57 16.55
N LYS A 14 -15.84 8.74 15.89
CA LYS A 14 -16.52 8.91 14.61
C LYS A 14 -15.71 8.25 13.49
N ARG A 15 -16.33 7.33 12.73
CA ARG A 15 -15.70 6.67 11.57
C ARG A 15 -15.18 7.65 10.51
N ILE A 16 -16.00 8.63 10.14
CA ILE A 16 -15.65 9.64 9.13
C ILE A 16 -15.01 10.83 9.85
N ILE A 17 -13.73 11.06 9.56
CA ILE A 17 -12.96 12.21 10.04
C ILE A 17 -13.53 13.49 9.41
N GLY A 18 -13.71 13.45 8.09
CA GLY A 18 -14.30 14.52 7.32
C GLY A 18 -14.77 14.04 5.96
N HIS A 19 -15.73 14.78 5.40
CA HIS A 19 -16.23 14.60 4.06
C HIS A 19 -16.43 15.99 3.44
N ILE A 20 -15.84 16.21 2.28
CA ILE A 20 -16.03 17.43 1.49
C ILE A 20 -16.55 17.03 0.12
N GLU A 21 -17.66 17.64 -0.29
CA GLU A 21 -18.23 17.53 -1.62
C GLU A 21 -18.09 18.90 -2.30
N GLY A 22 -17.23 18.94 -3.32
CA GLY A 22 -16.98 20.12 -4.11
C GLY A 22 -18.10 20.43 -5.08
N GLU A 23 -18.28 21.72 -5.38
CA GLU A 23 -19.26 22.17 -6.38
C GLU A 23 -18.82 21.82 -7.80
N GLU A 24 -17.51 21.86 -8.06
CA GLU A 24 -16.92 21.46 -9.34
C GLU A 24 -16.75 19.94 -9.42
N LYS A 25 -16.98 19.40 -10.62
CA LYS A 25 -16.66 18.00 -10.93
C LYS A 25 -15.15 17.76 -10.77
N GLY A 26 -14.81 16.61 -10.20
CA GLY A 26 -13.43 16.24 -9.94
C GLY A 26 -13.29 14.81 -9.46
N PRO A 27 -12.08 14.42 -9.00
CA PRO A 27 -11.80 13.08 -8.51
C PRO A 27 -12.56 12.76 -7.22
N THR A 28 -12.68 11.47 -6.90
CA THR A 28 -13.11 11.00 -5.58
C THR A 28 -11.93 10.37 -4.84
N LEU A 29 -11.51 10.97 -3.72
CA LEU A 29 -10.39 10.50 -2.90
C LEU A 29 -10.88 9.92 -1.58
N LEU A 30 -10.37 8.74 -1.25
CA LEU A 30 -10.61 8.07 0.02
C LEU A 30 -9.28 7.84 0.72
N PHE A 31 -9.13 8.48 1.87
CA PHE A 31 -7.98 8.31 2.74
C PHE A 31 -8.36 7.51 3.98
N PHE A 32 -7.61 6.45 4.25
CA PHE A 32 -7.75 5.62 5.44
C PHE A 32 -6.58 5.90 6.38
N GLY A 33 -6.87 5.99 7.67
CA GLY A 33 -5.86 6.09 8.72
C GLY A 33 -6.26 5.23 9.91
N GLY A 34 -5.27 4.61 10.56
CA GLY A 34 -5.50 3.76 11.72
C GLY A 34 -6.21 2.45 11.37
N ILE A 35 -5.89 1.84 10.22
CA ILE A 35 -6.27 0.45 9.93
C ILE A 35 -5.67 -0.49 10.98
N HIS A 36 -4.43 -0.22 11.38
CA HIS A 36 -3.87 -0.72 12.63
C HIS A 36 -4.02 0.34 13.72
N GLY A 37 -4.48 -0.04 14.90
CA GLY A 37 -4.86 0.91 15.95
C GLY A 37 -3.69 1.64 16.61
N ASN A 38 -2.49 1.06 16.61
CA ASN A 38 -1.27 1.69 17.14
C ASN A 38 -0.62 2.71 16.20
N GLU A 39 -1.24 3.02 15.06
CA GLU A 39 -0.69 3.86 13.99
C GLU A 39 -1.40 5.21 13.87
N HIS A 40 -1.28 6.04 14.91
CA HIS A 40 -2.02 7.30 15.04
C HIS A 40 -1.64 8.37 14.00
N ALA A 41 -0.44 8.31 13.42
CA ALA A 41 0.09 9.39 12.59
C ALA A 41 -0.79 9.72 11.37
N GLY A 42 -1.40 8.69 10.75
CA GLY A 42 -2.32 8.88 9.63
C GLY A 42 -3.63 9.56 10.05
N VAL A 43 -4.19 9.18 11.20
CA VAL A 43 -5.43 9.76 11.74
C VAL A 43 -5.22 11.23 12.09
N LEU A 44 -4.14 11.55 12.82
CA LEU A 44 -3.80 12.93 13.20
C LEU A 44 -3.56 13.81 11.98
N ALA A 45 -2.90 13.28 10.95
CA ALA A 45 -2.67 14.00 9.70
C ALA A 45 -3.99 14.30 8.97
N LEU A 46 -4.92 13.33 8.94
CA LEU A 46 -6.24 13.52 8.34
C LEU A 46 -7.04 14.58 9.10
N GLU A 47 -7.13 14.48 10.43
CA GLU A 47 -7.81 15.48 11.26
C GLU A 47 -7.26 16.89 11.00
N HIS A 48 -5.93 17.03 10.96
CA HIS A 48 -5.26 18.30 10.69
C HIS A 48 -5.60 18.86 9.30
N VAL A 49 -5.50 18.03 8.26
CA VAL A 49 -5.76 18.47 6.88
C VAL A 49 -7.24 18.83 6.69
N PHE A 50 -8.18 18.02 7.19
CA PHE A 50 -9.61 18.34 7.10
C PHE A 50 -9.97 19.61 7.87
N GLN A 51 -9.41 19.82 9.07
CA GLN A 51 -9.59 21.06 9.82
C GLN A 51 -9.05 22.27 9.05
N LYS A 52 -7.90 22.11 8.38
CA LYS A 52 -7.28 23.17 7.59
C LYS A 52 -8.11 23.51 6.35
N LEU A 53 -8.60 22.49 5.63
CA LEU A 53 -9.49 22.62 4.48
C LEU A 53 -10.77 23.38 4.83
N ASP A 54 -11.39 23.05 5.96
CA ASP A 54 -12.59 23.71 6.47
C ASP A 54 -12.31 25.18 6.85
N LYS A 55 -11.28 25.41 7.67
CA LYS A 55 -10.90 26.75 8.14
C LYS A 55 -10.53 27.72 7.02
N GLU A 56 -9.87 27.23 5.98
CA GLU A 56 -9.45 28.07 4.84
C GLU A 56 -10.48 28.08 3.70
N SER A 57 -11.56 27.30 3.83
CA SER A 57 -12.63 27.20 2.83
C SER A 57 -12.08 26.96 1.42
N LEU A 58 -11.07 26.08 1.31
CA LEU A 58 -10.42 25.81 0.04
C LEU A 58 -11.39 25.14 -0.93
N HIS A 59 -11.42 25.64 -2.17
CA HIS A 59 -12.30 25.13 -3.21
C HIS A 59 -11.81 23.75 -3.71
N ILE A 60 -12.41 22.69 -3.18
CA ILE A 60 -12.14 21.30 -3.55
C ILE A 60 -12.96 20.93 -4.78
N LYS A 61 -12.34 20.25 -5.75
CA LYS A 61 -13.02 19.62 -6.89
C LYS A 61 -13.31 18.16 -6.59
N GLY A 62 -14.54 17.72 -6.86
CA GLY A 62 -14.96 16.34 -6.65
C GLY A 62 -15.26 16.01 -5.19
N ASN A 63 -14.81 14.86 -4.70
CA ASN A 63 -15.18 14.35 -3.38
C ASN A 63 -13.97 13.90 -2.58
N LEU A 64 -13.94 14.24 -1.30
CA LEU A 64 -12.85 13.91 -0.39
C LEU A 64 -13.39 13.26 0.88
N PHE A 65 -12.86 12.08 1.22
CA PHE A 65 -13.24 11.32 2.41
C PHE A 65 -12.02 10.98 3.27
N GLY A 66 -12.09 11.29 4.57
CA GLY A 66 -11.14 10.84 5.59
C GLY A 66 -11.81 9.81 6.49
N ILE A 67 -11.23 8.62 6.61
CA ILE A 67 -11.86 7.45 7.23
C ILE A 67 -10.92 6.86 8.29
N ARG A 68 -11.39 6.74 9.54
CA ARG A 68 -10.70 5.96 10.57
C ARG A 68 -10.86 4.46 10.27
N GLY A 69 -9.83 3.66 10.52
CA GLY A 69 -9.78 2.22 10.22
C GLY A 69 -10.38 1.32 11.29
N ASN A 70 -9.58 0.77 12.20
CA ASN A 70 -10.05 -0.08 13.30
C ASN A 70 -10.33 0.79 14.54
N LEU A 71 -11.58 1.19 14.77
CA LEU A 71 -11.90 2.10 15.90
C LEU A 71 -11.63 1.49 17.27
N PRO A 72 -12.05 0.23 17.56
CA PRO A 72 -11.72 -0.42 18.82
C PRO A 72 -10.21 -0.52 19.06
N ALA A 73 -9.43 -0.94 18.06
CA ALA A 73 -7.98 -1.03 18.22
C ALA A 73 -7.31 0.34 18.36
N LEU A 74 -7.81 1.37 17.68
CA LEU A 74 -7.35 2.75 17.87
C LEU A 74 -7.56 3.22 19.32
N LEU A 75 -8.72 2.94 19.91
CA LEU A 75 -9.02 3.32 21.29
C LEU A 75 -8.14 2.58 22.31
N GLU A 76 -7.72 1.34 22.00
CA GLU A 76 -6.81 0.55 22.83
C GLU A 76 -5.32 0.76 22.50
N GLU A 77 -5.01 1.59 21.49
CA GLU A 77 -3.65 1.79 20.96
C GLU A 77 -2.92 0.49 20.59
N LYS A 78 -3.68 -0.54 20.19
CA LYS A 78 -3.17 -1.86 19.79
C LYS A 78 -3.18 -1.99 18.28
N ARG A 79 -2.32 -2.86 17.73
CA ARG A 79 -2.34 -3.12 16.28
C ARG A 79 -3.72 -3.61 15.83
N TYR A 80 -4.27 -4.56 16.56
CA TYR A 80 -5.62 -5.13 16.43
C TYR A 80 -6.07 -5.74 17.77
N ILE A 81 -7.35 -6.08 17.90
CA ILE A 81 -7.92 -6.76 19.06
C ILE A 81 -7.95 -8.28 18.85
N ASP A 82 -8.75 -8.77 17.89
CA ASP A 82 -8.88 -10.22 17.65
C ASP A 82 -7.94 -10.69 16.53
N SER A 83 -7.90 -9.98 15.42
CA SER A 83 -7.06 -10.32 14.26
C SER A 83 -6.71 -9.12 13.41
N ASP A 84 -5.65 -9.20 12.60
CA ASP A 84 -5.22 -8.06 11.78
C ASP A 84 -6.26 -7.71 10.70
N LEU A 85 -6.92 -6.54 10.84
CA LEU A 85 -7.91 -6.02 9.89
C LEU A 85 -7.36 -5.95 8.45
N ASN A 86 -6.06 -5.71 8.29
CA ASN A 86 -5.38 -5.62 7.00
C ASN A 86 -4.90 -7.00 6.48
N ARG A 87 -5.51 -8.08 6.99
CA ARG A 87 -5.36 -9.47 6.51
C ARG A 87 -6.70 -10.13 6.18
N MET A 88 -7.80 -9.37 6.19
CA MET A 88 -9.17 -9.92 6.05
C MET A 88 -9.83 -9.65 4.70
N TRP A 89 -9.22 -8.81 3.85
CA TRP A 89 -9.84 -8.31 2.62
C TRP A 89 -9.70 -9.28 1.43
N ILE A 90 -10.19 -10.50 1.61
CA ILE A 90 -10.23 -11.56 0.59
C ILE A 90 -11.68 -11.78 0.19
N LYS A 91 -12.01 -11.77 -1.11
CA LYS A 91 -13.40 -11.86 -1.59
C LYS A 91 -14.21 -13.01 -0.98
N SER A 92 -13.66 -14.22 -0.94
CA SER A 92 -14.33 -15.38 -0.34
C SER A 92 -14.58 -15.17 1.16
N LYS A 93 -13.55 -14.74 1.90
CA LYS A 93 -13.65 -14.43 3.33
C LYS A 93 -14.68 -13.34 3.62
N ILE A 94 -14.75 -12.29 2.79
CA ILE A 94 -15.75 -11.23 2.93
C ILE A 94 -17.16 -11.81 2.77
N LEU A 95 -17.39 -12.67 1.77
CA LEU A 95 -18.69 -13.30 1.56
C LEU A 95 -19.07 -14.20 2.74
N GLU A 96 -18.13 -14.96 3.30
CA GLU A 96 -18.34 -15.75 4.51
C GLU A 96 -18.70 -14.86 5.71
N ILE A 97 -17.96 -13.76 5.92
CA ILE A 97 -18.22 -12.79 7.00
C ILE A 97 -19.63 -12.16 6.86
N GLN A 98 -20.06 -11.85 5.63
CA GLN A 98 -21.39 -11.27 5.38
C GLN A 98 -22.55 -12.22 5.69
N GLN A 99 -22.31 -13.53 5.80
CA GLN A 99 -23.31 -14.53 6.15
C GLN A 99 -23.42 -14.78 7.66
N LYS A 100 -22.42 -14.37 8.44
CA LYS A 100 -22.40 -14.51 9.90
C LYS A 100 -23.45 -13.62 10.55
N GLN A 101 -23.99 -14.08 11.68
CA GLN A 101 -24.83 -13.24 12.52
C GLN A 101 -23.98 -12.31 13.39
N GLU A 102 -24.54 -11.18 13.83
CA GLU A 102 -23.81 -10.19 14.62
C GLU A 102 -23.07 -10.79 15.83
N PRO A 103 -23.61 -11.70 16.66
CA PRO A 103 -22.88 -12.28 17.80
C PRO A 103 -21.63 -13.09 17.41
N GLU A 104 -21.56 -13.59 16.17
CA GLU A 104 -20.47 -14.44 15.67
C GLU A 104 -19.33 -13.64 15.06
N LEU A 105 -19.55 -12.34 14.81
CA LEU A 105 -18.55 -11.46 14.24
C LEU A 105 -17.52 -11.05 15.31
N THR A 106 -16.26 -11.32 15.00
CA THR A 106 -15.12 -10.73 15.70
C THR A 106 -15.15 -9.20 15.57
N ILE A 107 -14.37 -8.52 16.42
CA ILE A 107 -14.28 -7.06 16.40
C ILE A 107 -13.85 -6.56 15.03
N GLU A 108 -12.79 -7.11 14.45
CA GLU A 108 -12.32 -6.68 13.13
C GLU A 108 -13.25 -7.05 11.97
N GLU A 109 -14.02 -8.13 12.07
CA GLU A 109 -15.03 -8.45 11.05
C GLU A 109 -16.13 -7.40 11.00
N ARG A 110 -16.59 -6.90 12.15
CA ARG A 110 -17.56 -5.79 12.20
C ARG A 110 -16.98 -4.52 11.60
N GLU A 111 -15.73 -4.21 11.91
CA GLU A 111 -15.04 -3.03 11.38
C GLU A 111 -14.86 -3.13 9.86
N LEU A 112 -14.49 -4.31 9.34
CA LEU A 112 -14.43 -4.60 7.91
C LEU A 112 -15.79 -4.35 7.24
N LEU A 113 -16.89 -4.91 7.77
CA LEU A 113 -18.22 -4.74 7.17
C LEU A 113 -18.64 -3.27 7.13
N LYS A 114 -18.36 -2.50 8.18
CA LYS A 114 -18.63 -1.04 8.22
C LYS A 114 -17.85 -0.29 7.14
N ILE A 115 -16.55 -0.57 6.99
CA ILE A 115 -15.69 0.07 5.98
C ILE A 115 -16.13 -0.35 4.57
N LEU A 116 -16.43 -1.64 4.37
CA LEU A 116 -16.90 -2.18 3.09
C LEU A 116 -18.20 -1.49 2.64
N LYS A 117 -19.14 -1.26 3.57
CA LYS A 117 -20.39 -0.54 3.30
C LYS A 117 -20.14 0.89 2.84
N ILE A 118 -19.19 1.59 3.47
CA ILE A 118 -18.79 2.96 3.08
C ILE A 118 -18.19 2.96 1.67
N ILE A 119 -17.21 2.08 1.41
CA ILE A 119 -16.56 1.97 0.10
C ILE A 119 -17.60 1.67 -0.98
N SER A 120 -18.48 0.71 -0.74
CA SER A 120 -19.53 0.32 -1.70
C SER A 120 -20.49 1.47 -1.99
N LYS A 121 -20.93 2.20 -0.95
CA LYS A 121 -21.78 3.38 -1.11
C LYS A 121 -21.08 4.46 -1.95
N ILE A 122 -19.82 4.76 -1.66
CA ILE A 122 -19.05 5.80 -2.40
C ILE A 122 -18.87 5.40 -3.86
N LEU A 123 -18.51 4.14 -4.13
CA LEU A 123 -18.33 3.64 -5.49
C LEU A 123 -19.61 3.68 -6.34
N ILE A 124 -20.79 3.60 -5.71
CA ILE A 124 -22.10 3.70 -6.38
C ILE A 124 -22.52 5.16 -6.58
N THR A 125 -22.27 6.02 -5.58
CA THR A 125 -22.88 7.35 -5.52
C THR A 125 -21.98 8.48 -6.01
N LYS A 126 -20.66 8.27 -6.10
CA LYS A 126 -19.68 9.31 -6.45
C LYS A 126 -19.04 9.06 -7.82
N ALA A 127 -18.47 10.12 -8.40
CA ALA A 127 -17.90 10.10 -9.74
C ALA A 127 -16.41 9.71 -9.74
N PRO A 128 -15.94 8.96 -10.75
CA PRO A 128 -14.52 8.70 -10.97
C PRO A 128 -13.77 9.96 -11.48
N PRO A 129 -12.43 9.96 -11.48
CA PRO A 129 -11.53 8.87 -11.06
C PRO A 129 -11.50 8.67 -9.53
N PHE A 130 -11.25 7.43 -9.09
CA PHE A 130 -11.21 7.07 -7.66
C PHE A 130 -9.78 6.83 -7.19
N TYR A 131 -9.36 7.48 -6.12
CA TYR A 131 -8.05 7.29 -5.51
C TYR A 131 -8.22 6.77 -4.08
N PHE A 132 -7.55 5.66 -3.76
CA PHE A 132 -7.56 5.08 -2.43
C PHE A 132 -6.15 5.17 -1.84
N VAL A 133 -6.05 5.74 -0.65
CA VAL A 133 -4.77 5.89 0.04
C VAL A 133 -4.92 5.37 1.46
N ASP A 134 -4.06 4.45 1.85
CA ASP A 134 -4.01 3.91 3.21
C ASP A 134 -2.73 4.39 3.90
N LEU A 135 -2.89 5.17 4.97
CA LEU A 135 -1.80 5.79 5.72
C LEU A 135 -1.36 4.87 6.86
N HIS A 136 -0.10 4.45 6.82
CA HIS A 136 0.52 3.58 7.80
C HIS A 136 1.80 4.20 8.38
N THR A 137 2.30 3.53 9.42
CA THR A 137 3.62 3.72 10.00
C THR A 137 4.23 2.35 10.29
N THR A 138 5.56 2.30 10.41
CA THR A 138 6.25 1.05 10.70
C THR A 138 6.81 1.03 12.13
N SER A 139 7.06 -0.17 12.67
CA SER A 139 7.68 -0.32 14.00
C SER A 139 9.15 0.10 14.01
N SER A 140 9.82 -0.02 12.86
CA SER A 140 11.23 0.33 12.67
C SER A 140 11.43 1.77 12.20
N LYS A 141 12.65 2.30 12.38
CA LYS A 141 13.04 3.55 11.70
C LYS A 141 13.09 3.29 10.20
N THR A 142 12.45 4.17 9.43
CA THR A 142 12.35 4.05 7.97
C THR A 142 12.33 5.42 7.31
N LEU A 143 12.72 5.46 6.02
CA LEU A 143 12.30 6.54 5.13
C LEU A 143 10.78 6.47 4.96
N PRO A 144 10.06 7.58 4.66
CA PRO A 144 8.71 7.46 4.14
C PRO A 144 8.74 6.75 2.78
N PHE A 145 7.77 5.91 2.47
CA PHE A 145 7.72 5.18 1.19
C PHE A 145 6.29 4.85 0.77
N ILE A 146 6.11 4.57 -0.52
CA ILE A 146 4.83 4.09 -1.07
C ILE A 146 4.93 2.60 -1.34
N THR A 147 3.91 1.84 -0.93
CA THR A 147 3.67 0.48 -1.38
C THR A 147 2.59 0.48 -2.46
N ILE A 148 2.85 -0.20 -3.56
CA ILE A 148 1.87 -0.36 -4.63
C ILE A 148 1.82 -1.79 -5.12
N ASN A 149 0.65 -2.16 -5.65
CA ASN A 149 0.61 -3.28 -6.57
C ASN A 149 1.27 -2.91 -7.89
N ASP A 150 1.64 -3.95 -8.65
CA ASP A 150 2.38 -3.73 -9.88
C ASP A 150 1.54 -3.43 -11.13
N ALA A 151 0.58 -2.50 -11.03
CA ALA A 151 -0.19 -1.95 -12.16
C ALA A 151 0.39 -0.62 -12.66
N MET A 152 0.33 -0.37 -13.98
CA MET A 152 0.91 0.82 -14.59
C MET A 152 0.29 2.12 -14.07
N ILE A 153 -1.02 2.12 -13.75
CA ILE A 153 -1.69 3.28 -13.16
C ILE A 153 -1.07 3.67 -11.81
N ASN A 154 -0.77 2.69 -10.96
CA ASN A 154 -0.17 2.93 -9.65
C ASN A 154 1.31 3.31 -9.77
N ARG A 155 2.05 2.74 -10.73
CA ARG A 155 3.43 3.17 -11.02
C ARG A 155 3.49 4.63 -11.47
N LYS A 156 2.59 5.05 -12.37
CA LYS A 156 2.58 6.43 -12.89
C LYS A 156 2.20 7.42 -11.80
N PHE A 157 1.15 7.13 -11.03
CA PHE A 157 0.70 8.04 -9.97
C PHE A 157 1.69 8.11 -8.80
N SER A 158 2.25 6.98 -8.35
CA SER A 158 3.22 6.97 -7.22
C SER A 158 4.53 7.69 -7.53
N ARG A 159 4.97 7.74 -8.81
CA ARG A 159 6.17 8.49 -9.23
C ARG A 159 6.10 10.00 -9.03
N LEU A 160 4.90 10.56 -8.86
CA LEU A 160 4.72 11.98 -8.62
C LEU A 160 5.26 12.39 -7.24
N PHE A 161 5.32 11.45 -6.30
CA PHE A 161 5.74 11.70 -4.94
C PHE A 161 7.26 11.50 -4.80
N PRO A 162 7.97 12.39 -4.07
CA PRO A 162 9.43 12.34 -3.94
C PRO A 162 9.87 11.37 -2.83
N VAL A 163 9.41 10.12 -2.90
CA VAL A 163 9.69 9.05 -1.93
C VAL A 163 9.99 7.73 -2.65
N PRO A 164 10.72 6.78 -2.04
CA PRO A 164 10.93 5.45 -2.64
C PRO A 164 9.62 4.68 -2.76
N ILE A 165 9.57 3.77 -3.74
CA ILE A 165 8.39 2.97 -4.07
C ILE A 165 8.73 1.49 -3.97
N ILE A 166 7.92 0.73 -3.24
CA ILE A 166 8.03 -0.73 -3.09
C ILE A 166 6.97 -1.40 -3.96
N LEU A 167 7.41 -2.16 -4.96
CA LEU A 167 6.55 -2.95 -5.83
C LEU A 167 6.33 -4.35 -5.28
N GLY A 168 5.09 -4.83 -5.35
CA GLY A 168 4.79 -6.25 -5.20
C GLY A 168 4.83 -6.75 -3.76
N ILE A 169 4.82 -5.86 -2.76
CA ILE A 169 4.76 -6.30 -1.35
C ILE A 169 3.47 -7.09 -1.07
N GLU A 170 2.39 -6.80 -1.80
CA GLU A 170 1.12 -7.52 -1.73
C GLU A 170 1.20 -8.99 -2.18
N GLU A 171 2.21 -9.38 -2.96
CA GLU A 171 2.44 -10.81 -3.26
C GLU A 171 2.86 -11.60 -2.02
N TYR A 172 3.39 -10.88 -1.04
CA TYR A 172 3.88 -11.40 0.22
C TYR A 172 2.92 -11.12 1.38
N LEU A 173 1.83 -10.38 1.15
CA LEU A 173 0.84 -10.00 2.17
C LEU A 173 -0.56 -10.37 1.69
N GLU A 174 -1.21 -11.30 2.39
CA GLU A 174 -2.54 -11.78 1.99
C GLU A 174 -3.65 -11.01 2.71
N GLY A 175 -4.66 -10.55 1.97
CA GLY A 175 -5.80 -9.83 2.53
C GLY A 175 -5.65 -8.35 2.93
N PRO A 176 -4.67 -7.53 2.45
CA PRO A 176 -4.72 -6.08 2.66
C PRO A 176 -5.92 -5.40 1.98
N LEU A 177 -6.44 -4.34 2.61
CA LEU A 177 -7.50 -3.49 2.06
C LEU A 177 -7.16 -3.02 0.63
N LEU A 178 -5.93 -2.55 0.44
CA LEU A 178 -5.50 -2.02 -0.86
C LEU A 178 -5.43 -3.09 -1.95
N SER A 179 -5.19 -4.36 -1.60
CA SER A 179 -5.26 -5.49 -2.54
C SER A 179 -6.69 -5.67 -3.06
N TYR A 180 -7.68 -5.61 -2.17
CA TYR A 180 -9.10 -5.67 -2.54
C TYR A 180 -9.53 -4.50 -3.45
N ILE A 181 -9.05 -3.29 -3.17
CA ILE A 181 -9.30 -2.11 -4.03
C ILE A 181 -8.63 -2.27 -5.39
N ASN A 182 -7.38 -2.73 -5.41
CA ASN A 182 -6.63 -2.95 -6.64
C ASN A 182 -7.28 -3.98 -7.55
N GLU A 183 -7.89 -5.03 -6.99
CA GLU A 183 -8.67 -6.00 -7.77
C GLU A 183 -9.91 -5.39 -8.42
N LYS A 184 -10.43 -4.27 -7.91
CA LYS A 184 -11.49 -3.47 -8.55
C LYS A 184 -10.96 -2.51 -9.62
N GLY A 185 -9.63 -2.42 -9.76
CA GLY A 185 -8.97 -1.67 -10.83
C GLY A 185 -8.75 -0.18 -10.57
N TYR A 186 -8.89 0.28 -9.33
CA TYR A 186 -8.68 1.68 -8.96
C TYR A 186 -7.24 1.96 -8.57
N VAL A 187 -6.85 3.25 -8.61
CA VAL A 187 -5.55 3.66 -8.09
C VAL A 187 -5.57 3.46 -6.58
N SER A 188 -4.60 2.71 -6.06
CA SER A 188 -4.51 2.43 -4.64
C SER A 188 -3.05 2.42 -4.17
N LEU A 189 -2.76 3.24 -3.16
CA LEU A 189 -1.43 3.46 -2.62
C LEU A 189 -1.43 3.21 -1.11
N GLY A 190 -0.48 2.42 -0.62
CA GLY A 190 -0.14 2.41 0.80
C GLY A 190 0.97 3.41 1.02
N PHE A 191 0.83 4.30 2.00
CA PHE A 191 1.86 5.25 2.34
C PHE A 191 2.34 5.02 3.76
N GLU A 192 3.60 4.60 3.87
CA GLU A 192 4.28 4.30 5.11
C GLU A 192 5.09 5.54 5.48
N SER A 193 4.57 6.31 6.44
CA SER A 193 5.01 7.70 6.67
C SER A 193 6.26 7.85 7.52
N GLY A 194 6.69 6.80 8.21
CA GLY A 194 7.80 6.80 9.16
C GLY A 194 7.63 5.75 10.25
N GLN A 195 8.32 5.94 11.38
CA GLN A 195 8.16 5.11 12.57
C GLN A 195 6.95 5.57 13.40
N HIS A 196 6.21 4.64 14.03
CA HIS A 196 4.96 4.90 14.77
C HIS A 196 4.94 6.16 15.64
N ASN A 197 6.01 6.43 16.37
CA ASN A 197 6.07 7.46 17.41
C ASN A 197 6.85 8.72 16.98
N GLU A 198 7.36 8.76 15.75
CA GLU A 198 8.13 9.90 15.26
C GLU A 198 7.18 11.03 14.80
N LEU A 199 7.39 12.24 15.33
CA LEU A 199 6.67 13.44 14.88
C LEU A 199 6.78 13.69 13.38
N ASN A 200 7.89 13.23 12.76
CA ASN A 200 8.07 13.31 11.32
C ASN A 200 7.08 12.45 10.55
N ALA A 201 6.59 11.33 11.11
CA ALA A 201 5.56 10.51 10.47
C ALA A 201 4.28 11.32 10.24
N ILE A 202 3.84 12.10 11.23
CA ILE A 202 2.68 13.00 11.11
C ILE A 202 2.92 14.05 10.02
N LYS A 203 4.09 14.72 10.04
CA LYS A 203 4.44 15.75 9.04
C LYS A 203 4.51 15.18 7.62
N ASN A 204 5.03 13.96 7.48
CA ASN A 204 5.11 13.26 6.21
C ASN A 204 3.71 12.90 5.71
N SER A 205 2.83 12.37 6.57
CA SER A 205 1.43 12.10 6.23
C SER A 205 0.67 13.36 5.81
N ILE A 206 0.81 14.48 6.54
CA ILE A 206 0.21 15.77 6.15
C ILE A 206 0.69 16.19 4.76
N SER A 207 2.00 16.12 4.51
CA SER A 207 2.58 16.51 3.23
C SER A 207 2.13 15.59 2.09
N PHE A 208 2.03 14.29 2.35
CA PHE A 208 1.52 13.32 1.38
C PHE A 208 0.05 13.57 1.03
N LEU A 209 -0.79 13.92 2.00
CA LEU A 209 -2.19 14.27 1.79
C LEU A 209 -2.33 15.49 0.87
N TRP A 210 -1.63 16.59 1.17
CA TRP A 210 -1.67 17.79 0.32
C TRP A 210 -1.19 17.53 -1.10
N LEU A 211 -0.08 16.79 -1.26
CA LEU A 211 0.41 16.40 -2.58
C LEU A 211 -0.59 15.50 -3.30
N SER A 212 -1.27 14.59 -2.61
CA SER A 212 -2.31 13.73 -3.19
C SER A 212 -3.50 14.53 -3.70
N LEU A 213 -3.92 15.57 -2.99
CA LEU A 213 -5.00 16.47 -3.42
C LEU A 213 -4.63 17.21 -4.72
N VAL A 214 -3.38 17.69 -4.83
CA VAL A 214 -2.92 18.37 -6.05
C VAL A 214 -2.73 17.38 -7.19
N PHE A 215 -2.05 16.26 -6.93
CA PHE A 215 -1.70 15.33 -7.99
C PHE A 215 -2.89 14.60 -8.58
N SER A 216 -3.97 14.43 -7.81
CA SER A 216 -5.25 13.91 -8.30
C SER A 216 -6.12 14.96 -9.00
N GLY A 217 -5.75 16.25 -8.94
CA GLY A 217 -6.54 17.34 -9.49
C GLY A 217 -7.71 17.80 -8.61
N ALA A 218 -7.80 17.34 -7.36
CA ALA A 218 -8.79 17.82 -6.38
C ALA A 218 -8.53 19.26 -5.94
N LEU A 219 -7.26 19.69 -5.97
CA LEU A 219 -6.82 21.06 -5.74
C LEU A 219 -5.85 21.51 -6.83
N ASN A 220 -5.87 22.81 -7.13
CA ASN A 220 -4.79 23.43 -7.87
C ASN A 220 -3.58 23.61 -6.95
N LYS A 221 -2.37 23.57 -7.52
CA LYS A 221 -1.12 23.74 -6.77
C LYS A 221 -1.08 25.06 -6.00
N GLU A 222 -1.60 26.12 -6.61
CA GLU A 222 -1.62 27.49 -6.09
C GLU A 222 -2.57 27.66 -4.90
N ALA A 223 -3.56 26.77 -4.77
CA ALA A 223 -4.51 26.79 -3.66
C ALA A 223 -3.98 26.08 -2.41
N VAL A 224 -2.88 25.32 -2.51
CA VAL A 224 -2.32 24.59 -1.38
C VAL A 224 -1.37 25.48 -0.58
N PRO A 225 -1.58 25.64 0.73
CA PRO A 225 -0.65 26.34 1.60
C PRO A 225 0.73 25.68 1.57
N ASP A 226 1.78 26.44 1.24
CA ASP A 226 3.17 25.98 1.23
C ASP A 226 3.39 24.63 0.50
N PHE A 227 2.84 24.51 -0.72
CA PHE A 227 3.01 23.31 -1.55
C PHE A 227 4.49 22.87 -1.66
N GLU A 228 5.39 23.82 -1.91
CA GLU A 228 6.82 23.54 -2.04
C GLU A 228 7.42 23.02 -0.72
N GLY A 229 6.95 23.52 0.43
CA GLY A 229 7.31 23.00 1.74
C GLY A 229 6.87 21.55 1.94
N HIS A 230 5.65 21.20 1.52
CA HIS A 230 5.16 19.80 1.56
C HIS A 230 6.00 18.87 0.66
N PHE A 231 6.31 19.31 -0.56
CA PHE A 231 7.18 18.54 -1.46
C PHE A 231 8.58 18.33 -0.87
N LYS A 232 9.20 19.41 -0.37
CA LYS A 232 10.54 19.36 0.26
C LYS A 232 10.54 18.53 1.55
N GLN A 233 9.46 18.55 2.33
CA GLN A 233 9.32 17.74 3.54
C GLN A 233 9.45 16.25 3.21
N LEU A 234 8.70 15.75 2.23
CA LEU A 234 8.81 14.35 1.81
C LEU A 234 10.17 14.03 1.18
N GLN A 235 10.66 14.89 0.29
CA GLN A 235 11.95 14.71 -0.37
C GLN A 235 13.09 14.61 0.66
N LYS A 236 13.12 15.48 1.66
CA LYS A 236 14.13 15.48 2.72
C LYS A 236 13.99 14.25 3.63
N SER A 237 12.77 13.91 4.04
CA SER A 237 12.51 12.71 4.86
C SER A 237 12.91 11.43 4.13
N ALA A 238 12.70 11.36 2.81
CA ALA A 238 13.14 10.27 1.95
C ALA A 238 14.63 10.33 1.59
N ARG A 239 15.38 11.34 2.03
CA ARG A 239 16.80 11.56 1.70
C ARG A 239 17.05 11.57 0.19
N ASN A 240 16.16 12.20 -0.58
CA ASN A 240 16.17 12.23 -2.04
C ASN A 240 16.07 10.84 -2.70
N ASN A 241 15.70 9.80 -1.96
CA ASN A 241 15.44 8.50 -2.54
C ASN A 241 14.08 8.51 -3.23
N THR A 242 14.06 8.26 -4.54
CA THR A 242 12.83 8.10 -5.34
C THR A 242 12.90 6.83 -6.16
N ASP A 243 13.70 5.86 -5.71
CA ASP A 243 13.94 4.63 -6.43
C ASP A 243 12.79 3.65 -6.26
N PHE A 244 12.65 2.76 -7.24
CA PHE A 244 11.80 1.59 -7.12
C PHE A 244 12.57 0.43 -6.52
N TYR A 245 11.90 -0.32 -5.67
CA TYR A 245 12.39 -1.55 -5.08
C TYR A 245 11.37 -2.67 -5.30
N GLU A 246 11.85 -3.91 -5.32
CA GLU A 246 11.00 -5.09 -5.21
C GLU A 246 11.40 -5.89 -3.99
N VAL A 247 10.40 -6.56 -3.40
CA VAL A 247 10.63 -7.55 -2.35
C VAL A 247 11.20 -8.81 -3.00
N VAL A 248 12.32 -9.30 -2.48
CA VAL A 248 12.97 -10.54 -2.94
C VAL A 248 12.87 -11.68 -1.92
N HIS A 249 12.56 -11.34 -0.67
CA HIS A 249 12.37 -12.32 0.40
C HIS A 249 11.41 -11.77 1.47
N ARG A 250 10.50 -12.62 1.93
CA ARG A 250 9.74 -12.44 3.16
C ARG A 250 10.17 -13.53 4.14
N HIS A 251 10.60 -13.13 5.33
CA HIS A 251 10.77 -14.03 6.45
C HIS A 251 9.50 -14.01 7.31
N ALA A 252 8.62 -14.99 7.08
CA ALA A 252 7.40 -15.16 7.88
C ALA A 252 7.74 -15.83 9.22
N ILE A 253 7.03 -15.45 10.27
CA ILE A 253 7.18 -15.99 11.62
C ILE A 253 5.88 -16.69 12.04
N GLN A 254 6.00 -17.84 12.71
CA GLN A 254 4.82 -18.58 13.17
C GLN A 254 4.33 -18.13 14.55
N LYS A 255 5.26 -17.71 15.42
CA LYS A 255 4.97 -17.19 16.76
C LYS A 255 5.95 -16.07 17.08
N VAL A 256 5.45 -14.89 17.41
CA VAL A 256 6.29 -13.72 17.74
C VAL A 256 7.23 -14.03 18.91
N ASN A 257 6.75 -14.76 19.93
CA ASN A 257 7.53 -15.07 21.14
C ASN A 257 8.82 -15.88 20.90
N GLY A 258 8.96 -16.54 19.75
CA GLY A 258 10.18 -17.26 19.37
C GLY A 258 11.16 -16.45 18.54
N PHE A 259 10.72 -15.33 17.97
CA PHE A 259 11.46 -14.54 17.01
C PHE A 259 11.96 -13.24 17.62
N HIS A 260 13.26 -12.97 17.47
CA HIS A 260 13.91 -11.78 17.98
C HIS A 260 14.74 -11.14 16.87
N MET A 261 14.22 -10.04 16.32
CA MET A 261 15.00 -9.21 15.40
C MET A 261 16.17 -8.57 16.15
N LYS A 262 17.37 -8.62 15.57
CA LYS A 262 18.51 -7.88 16.13
C LYS A 262 18.18 -6.39 16.10
N LYS A 263 18.33 -5.73 17.25
CA LYS A 263 18.03 -4.29 17.38
C LYS A 263 18.97 -3.46 16.51
N GLY A 264 18.44 -2.36 15.98
CA GLY A 264 19.22 -1.30 15.33
C GLY A 264 19.08 -1.22 13.81
N PHE A 265 18.55 -2.25 13.15
CA PHE A 265 18.30 -2.20 11.71
C PHE A 265 17.20 -1.19 11.37
N ARG A 266 17.37 -0.54 10.23
CA ARG A 266 16.40 0.38 9.64
C ARG A 266 15.95 -0.15 8.29
N SER A 267 14.73 0.20 7.88
CA SER A 267 14.32 -0.04 6.50
C SER A 267 15.25 0.70 5.54
N PHE A 268 15.52 0.09 4.38
CA PHE A 268 16.46 0.57 3.35
C PHE A 268 17.94 0.49 3.76
N GLU A 269 18.27 -0.24 4.84
CA GLU A 269 19.65 -0.45 5.26
C GLU A 269 20.33 -1.56 4.46
N LYS A 270 21.47 -1.25 3.84
CA LYS A 270 22.31 -2.23 3.17
C LYS A 270 23.05 -3.06 4.21
N VAL A 271 22.98 -4.38 4.05
CA VAL A 271 23.57 -5.34 4.99
C VAL A 271 24.45 -6.33 4.22
N PRO A 272 25.73 -6.49 4.60
CA PRO A 272 26.63 -7.42 3.93
C PRO A 272 26.30 -8.88 4.26
N LYS A 273 26.71 -9.78 3.36
CA LYS A 273 26.66 -11.24 3.58
C LYS A 273 27.26 -11.61 4.94
N GLY A 274 26.62 -12.55 5.63
CA GLY A 274 27.06 -13.08 6.92
C GLY A 274 26.54 -12.32 8.14
N THR A 275 25.98 -11.13 7.96
CA THR A 275 25.45 -10.34 9.08
C THR A 275 24.30 -11.06 9.78
N LEU A 276 24.35 -11.17 11.11
CA LEU A 276 23.26 -11.66 11.94
C LEU A 276 22.09 -10.67 11.92
N LEU A 277 20.93 -11.11 11.39
CA LEU A 277 19.72 -10.32 11.26
C LEU A 277 18.76 -10.52 12.44
N ALA A 278 18.53 -11.78 12.81
CA ALA A 278 17.56 -12.16 13.84
C ALA A 278 17.93 -13.51 14.46
N LYS A 279 17.24 -13.87 15.54
CA LYS A 279 17.23 -15.21 16.12
C LYS A 279 15.81 -15.76 16.17
N GLU A 280 15.66 -17.03 15.87
CA GLU A 280 14.39 -17.77 16.01
C GLU A 280 14.65 -19.01 16.85
N GLY A 281 14.29 -18.95 18.14
CA GLY A 281 14.82 -19.87 19.15
C GLY A 281 16.35 -19.83 19.21
N GLU A 282 17.00 -20.99 19.08
CA GLU A 282 18.47 -21.09 19.02
C GLU A 282 19.04 -20.78 17.62
N ARG A 283 18.18 -20.73 16.59
CA ARG A 283 18.61 -20.57 15.20
C ARG A 283 19.00 -19.12 14.92
N GLU A 284 20.24 -18.93 14.48
CA GLU A 284 20.70 -17.65 13.95
C GLU A 284 20.29 -17.46 12.49
N LEU A 285 19.64 -16.33 12.20
CA LEU A 285 19.27 -15.93 10.85
C LEU A 285 20.27 -14.90 10.33
N LYS A 286 21.11 -15.31 9.39
CA LYS A 286 22.16 -14.47 8.78
C LYS A 286 21.82 -14.10 7.34
N ALA A 287 22.27 -12.94 6.89
CA ALA A 287 22.18 -12.52 5.49
C ALA A 287 22.99 -13.48 4.61
N THR A 288 22.35 -14.16 3.65
CA THR A 288 23.02 -15.14 2.78
C THR A 288 23.84 -14.51 1.64
N LYS A 289 23.58 -13.22 1.37
CA LYS A 289 24.25 -12.37 0.40
C LYS A 289 24.07 -10.90 0.81
N ASP A 290 24.78 -10.00 0.13
CA ASP A 290 24.55 -8.57 0.28
C ASP A 290 23.10 -8.23 -0.07
N THR A 291 22.44 -7.50 0.82
CA THR A 291 20.99 -7.32 0.77
C THR A 291 20.60 -5.97 1.34
N ILE A 292 19.32 -5.62 1.23
CA ILE A 292 18.73 -4.47 1.89
C ILE A 292 17.64 -4.98 2.83
N VAL A 293 17.80 -4.73 4.13
CA VAL A 293 16.80 -5.08 5.14
C VAL A 293 15.66 -4.08 5.08
N PHE A 294 14.44 -4.59 5.24
CA PHE A 294 13.22 -3.83 5.07
C PHE A 294 12.13 -4.29 6.05
N MET A 295 11.42 -3.33 6.65
CA MET A 295 10.39 -3.52 7.67
C MET A 295 10.75 -4.60 8.72
N PRO A 296 11.89 -4.45 9.43
CA PRO A 296 12.22 -5.35 10.53
C PRO A 296 11.20 -5.23 11.68
N LEU A 297 10.76 -6.36 12.21
CA LEU A 297 9.75 -6.43 13.26
C LEU A 297 10.35 -6.06 14.63
N TYR A 298 9.90 -4.95 15.20
CA TYR A 298 10.29 -4.50 16.54
C TYR A 298 9.11 -4.31 17.50
N GLN A 299 7.92 -4.73 17.09
CA GLN A 299 6.70 -4.69 17.88
C GLN A 299 6.30 -6.10 18.33
N GLU A 300 5.38 -6.20 19.29
CA GLU A 300 4.96 -7.46 19.91
C GLU A 300 3.98 -8.29 19.05
N GLN A 301 3.37 -7.67 18.03
CA GLN A 301 2.38 -8.31 17.15
C GLN A 301 2.83 -8.25 15.69
N GLY A 302 2.69 -9.36 14.96
CA GLY A 302 2.99 -9.41 13.53
C GLY A 302 3.24 -10.82 13.02
N GLU A 303 3.17 -10.99 11.70
CA GLU A 303 3.37 -12.28 11.02
C GLU A 303 4.68 -12.30 10.21
N GLU A 304 5.32 -11.14 10.03
CA GLU A 304 6.55 -11.00 9.25
C GLU A 304 7.68 -10.48 10.13
N GLY A 305 8.77 -11.24 10.22
CA GLY A 305 9.95 -10.85 11.00
C GLY A 305 10.79 -9.79 10.29
N PHE A 306 11.01 -9.94 8.99
CA PHE A 306 11.63 -8.92 8.13
C PHE A 306 11.42 -9.27 6.65
N PHE A 307 11.69 -8.28 5.80
CA PHE A 307 11.78 -8.44 4.36
C PHE A 307 13.18 -8.11 3.88
N LEU A 308 13.53 -8.65 2.72
CA LEU A 308 14.69 -8.20 1.94
C LEU A 308 14.21 -7.61 0.63
N ILE A 309 14.76 -6.45 0.28
CA ILE A 309 14.43 -5.74 -0.96
C ILE A 309 15.67 -5.59 -1.84
N ARG A 310 15.45 -5.34 -3.13
CA ARG A 310 16.49 -4.86 -4.04
C ARG A 310 15.98 -3.71 -4.88
N LYS A 311 16.88 -2.79 -5.22
CA LYS A 311 16.59 -1.69 -6.14
C LYS A 311 16.34 -2.24 -7.54
N ILE A 312 15.27 -1.79 -8.18
CA ILE A 312 14.95 -2.11 -9.58
C ILE A 312 15.67 -1.11 -10.47
N PRO A 313 16.51 -1.55 -11.43
CA PRO A 313 17.15 -0.64 -12.36
C PRO A 313 16.14 0.11 -13.23
N LYS A 314 16.40 1.39 -13.52
CA LYS A 314 15.52 2.21 -14.38
C LYS A 314 15.29 1.60 -15.76
N TRP A 315 16.32 0.98 -16.35
CA TRP A 315 16.18 0.29 -17.62
C TRP A 315 15.18 -0.87 -17.52
N ALA A 316 15.21 -1.65 -16.44
CA ALA A 316 14.29 -2.78 -16.26
C ALA A 316 12.83 -2.31 -16.15
N LEU A 317 12.58 -1.17 -15.50
CA LEU A 317 11.26 -0.53 -15.46
C LEU A 317 10.81 -0.08 -16.86
N ALA A 318 11.69 0.57 -17.63
CA ALA A 318 11.40 1.02 -19.00
C ALA A 318 11.10 -0.17 -19.94
N TRP A 319 11.90 -1.23 -19.84
CA TRP A 319 11.66 -2.48 -20.57
C TRP A 319 10.35 -3.14 -20.15
N SER A 320 10.06 -3.21 -18.85
CA SER A 320 8.77 -3.70 -18.35
C SER A 320 7.59 -2.89 -18.93
N ALA A 321 7.69 -1.56 -18.94
CA ALA A 321 6.66 -0.70 -19.52
C ALA A 321 6.49 -0.91 -21.03
N PHE A 322 7.61 -1.06 -21.76
CA PHE A 322 7.60 -1.35 -23.20
C PHE A 322 6.91 -2.69 -23.51
N LEU A 323 7.32 -3.77 -22.84
CA LEU A 323 6.78 -5.12 -23.04
C LEU A 323 5.27 -5.20 -22.76
N ARG A 324 4.81 -4.50 -21.72
CA ARG A 324 3.37 -4.43 -21.39
C ARG A 324 2.57 -3.67 -22.45
N ARG A 325 3.14 -2.60 -23.01
CA ARG A 325 2.51 -1.78 -24.05
C ARG A 325 2.27 -2.57 -25.34
N ILE A 326 3.22 -3.41 -25.75
CA ILE A 326 3.10 -4.23 -26.96
C ILE A 326 2.27 -5.51 -26.75
N GLN A 327 1.59 -5.64 -25.59
CA GLN A 327 0.76 -6.78 -25.23
C GLN A 327 1.42 -8.15 -25.45
N MET A 328 2.75 -8.25 -25.28
CA MET A 328 3.49 -9.54 -25.37
C MET A 328 2.91 -10.64 -24.46
N GLN A 329 2.14 -10.20 -23.46
CA GLN A 329 1.32 -10.96 -22.54
C GLN A 329 0.36 -11.95 -23.23
N ALA A 330 -0.16 -11.60 -24.42
CA ALA A 330 -1.04 -12.46 -25.21
C ALA A 330 -0.32 -13.70 -25.77
N PHE A 331 1.01 -13.64 -25.90
CA PHE A 331 1.80 -14.73 -26.48
C PHE A 331 2.30 -15.74 -25.42
N LEU A 332 2.16 -15.43 -24.14
CA LEU A 332 2.65 -16.29 -23.05
C LEU A 332 1.99 -17.66 -23.03
N SER A 333 0.71 -17.78 -23.40
CA SER A 333 0.02 -19.07 -23.44
C SER A 333 0.46 -19.98 -24.59
N TYR A 334 1.28 -19.51 -25.53
CA TYR A 334 1.90 -20.35 -26.55
C TYR A 334 3.22 -20.97 -26.08
N LEU A 335 3.75 -20.55 -24.92
CA LEU A 335 4.95 -21.14 -24.35
C LEU A 335 4.60 -22.49 -23.69
N PRO A 336 5.46 -23.51 -23.85
CA PRO A 336 5.20 -24.83 -23.28
C PRO A 336 5.11 -24.76 -21.75
N GLY A 337 4.06 -25.36 -21.19
CA GLY A 337 3.80 -25.38 -19.75
C GLY A 337 3.05 -24.17 -19.21
N ILE A 338 2.51 -23.29 -20.06
CA ILE A 338 1.67 -22.16 -19.67
C ILE A 338 0.28 -22.33 -20.29
N SER A 339 -0.77 -22.27 -19.46
CA SER A 339 -2.16 -22.29 -19.92
C SER A 339 -3.00 -21.24 -19.20
N TRP A 340 -4.15 -20.87 -19.76
CA TRP A 340 -5.13 -20.06 -19.04
C TRP A 340 -5.93 -20.94 -18.08
N GLU A 341 -6.14 -20.48 -16.85
CA GLU A 341 -6.99 -21.15 -15.87
C GLU A 341 -8.46 -20.74 -16.02
N ASP A 342 -8.72 -19.52 -16.52
CA ASP A 342 -10.04 -18.94 -16.66
C ASP A 342 -10.35 -18.50 -18.10
N GLU A 343 -11.62 -18.55 -18.49
CA GLU A 343 -12.09 -18.12 -19.82
C GLU A 343 -11.87 -16.61 -20.05
N GLN A 344 -11.84 -15.82 -18.97
CA GLN A 344 -11.54 -14.39 -19.00
C GLN A 344 -10.04 -14.10 -19.20
N LYS A 345 -9.20 -15.15 -19.26
CA LYS A 345 -7.75 -15.08 -19.45
C LYS A 345 -7.07 -14.13 -18.45
N GLN A 346 -7.52 -14.09 -17.19
CA GLN A 346 -6.93 -13.25 -16.15
C GLN A 346 -5.81 -13.98 -15.41
N VAL A 347 -5.87 -15.31 -15.36
CA VAL A 347 -4.96 -16.16 -14.60
C VAL A 347 -4.25 -17.15 -15.52
N LEU A 348 -2.92 -17.10 -15.52
CA LEU A 348 -2.07 -18.09 -16.16
C LEU A 348 -1.68 -19.16 -15.12
N LEU A 349 -1.86 -20.43 -15.48
CA LEU A 349 -1.28 -21.55 -14.77
C LEU A 349 0.08 -21.87 -15.39
N VAL A 350 1.15 -21.79 -14.60
CA VAL A 350 2.51 -22.12 -15.04
C VAL A 350 2.98 -23.40 -14.37
N ASN A 351 3.30 -24.40 -15.18
CA ASN A 351 3.90 -25.65 -14.75
C ASN A 351 5.43 -25.53 -14.75
N LEU A 352 6.00 -25.44 -13.54
CA LEU A 352 7.44 -25.26 -13.33
C LEU A 352 8.29 -26.44 -13.78
N LYS A 353 7.71 -27.64 -13.99
CA LYS A 353 8.46 -28.79 -14.53
C LYS A 353 8.80 -28.61 -16.00
N VAL A 354 7.97 -27.88 -16.74
CA VAL A 354 8.11 -27.66 -18.19
C VAL A 354 8.72 -26.27 -18.46
N ALA A 355 8.24 -25.24 -17.76
CA ALA A 355 8.69 -23.86 -17.92
C ALA A 355 9.92 -23.50 -17.07
N LYS A 356 10.89 -24.41 -16.91
CA LYS A 356 12.05 -24.23 -16.00
C LYS A 356 12.90 -22.99 -16.30
N PHE A 357 12.91 -22.53 -17.55
CA PHE A 357 13.68 -21.36 -18.00
C PHE A 357 12.95 -20.03 -17.73
N LEU A 358 11.64 -20.06 -17.47
CA LEU A 358 10.86 -18.86 -17.20
C LEU A 358 10.87 -18.57 -15.69
N THR A 359 11.77 -17.67 -15.30
CA THR A 359 11.99 -17.31 -13.90
C THR A 359 10.96 -16.28 -13.41
N LYS A 360 10.69 -16.23 -12.10
CA LYS A 360 9.80 -15.21 -11.49
C LYS A 360 10.08 -13.77 -11.97
N PRO A 361 11.35 -13.31 -12.08
CA PRO A 361 11.67 -12.00 -12.63
C PRO A 361 11.13 -11.73 -14.05
N PHE A 362 11.11 -12.74 -14.93
CA PHE A 362 10.60 -12.59 -16.29
C PHE A 362 9.10 -12.26 -16.30
N PHE A 363 8.30 -13.00 -15.52
CA PHE A 363 6.87 -12.74 -15.39
C PHE A 363 6.57 -11.41 -14.71
N HIS A 364 7.40 -11.02 -13.72
CA HIS A 364 7.26 -9.72 -13.07
C HIS A 364 7.47 -8.56 -14.06
N LEU A 365 8.43 -8.67 -15.00
CA LEU A 365 8.60 -7.68 -16.06
C LEU A 365 7.33 -7.51 -16.90
N LEU A 366 6.64 -8.62 -17.19
CA LEU A 366 5.41 -8.62 -17.99
C LEU A 366 4.16 -8.19 -17.22
N GLY A 367 4.23 -7.97 -15.90
CA GLY A 367 3.07 -7.57 -15.09
C GLY A 367 2.28 -8.72 -14.50
N TYR A 368 2.82 -9.93 -14.60
CA TYR A 368 2.29 -11.11 -13.95
C TYR A 368 2.90 -11.24 -12.57
N ARG A 369 2.03 -11.42 -11.57
CA ARG A 369 2.42 -11.68 -10.19
C ARG A 369 1.95 -13.04 -9.72
N ASN A 370 2.76 -13.63 -8.85
CA ASN A 370 2.68 -15.05 -8.53
C ASN A 370 1.84 -15.27 -7.28
N ARG A 371 0.88 -16.19 -7.35
CA ARG A 371 0.35 -16.90 -6.19
C ARG A 371 0.76 -18.36 -6.33
N THR A 372 1.61 -18.83 -5.43
CA THR A 372 2.12 -20.21 -5.49
C THR A 372 1.01 -21.15 -5.01
N LEU A 373 0.57 -22.10 -5.83
CA LEU A 373 -0.38 -23.13 -5.42
C LEU A 373 0.34 -24.29 -4.73
N ASP A 374 1.43 -24.76 -5.33
CA ASP A 374 2.26 -25.85 -4.81
C ASP A 374 3.70 -25.79 -5.37
N LYS A 375 4.53 -26.80 -5.06
CA LYS A 375 5.95 -26.85 -5.48
C LYS A 375 6.14 -26.84 -7.00
N ASN A 376 5.13 -27.19 -7.79
CA ASN A 376 5.21 -27.39 -9.23
C ASN A 376 4.31 -26.46 -10.06
N ARG A 377 3.34 -25.78 -9.42
CA ARG A 377 2.35 -24.92 -10.09
C ARG A 377 2.30 -23.53 -9.47
N ILE A 378 2.39 -22.52 -10.33
CA ILE A 378 2.21 -21.11 -9.97
C ILE A 378 1.01 -20.55 -10.73
N LEU A 379 0.12 -19.86 -10.03
CA LEU A 379 -0.87 -18.99 -10.65
C LEU A 379 -0.29 -17.60 -10.86
N MET A 380 -0.52 -17.06 -12.03
CA MET A 380 0.01 -15.78 -12.45
C MET A 380 -1.13 -14.89 -12.87
N GLN A 381 -1.37 -13.83 -12.09
CA GLN A 381 -2.42 -12.87 -12.37
C GLN A 381 -1.84 -11.61 -13.00
N ASN A 382 -2.51 -11.14 -14.04
CA ASN A 382 -2.13 -9.91 -14.74
C ASN A 382 -2.91 -8.72 -14.20
N ARG A 383 -2.25 -7.87 -13.43
CA ARG A 383 -2.90 -6.71 -12.79
C ARG A 383 -3.25 -5.58 -13.76
N GLU A 384 -2.67 -5.56 -14.96
CA GLU A 384 -3.03 -4.56 -15.98
C GLU A 384 -4.43 -4.78 -16.55
N ARG A 385 -4.93 -6.03 -16.53
CA ARG A 385 -6.24 -6.37 -17.08
C ARG A 385 -7.39 -5.91 -16.19
N THR A 386 -7.20 -5.91 -14.87
CA THR A 386 -8.20 -5.39 -13.92
C THR A 386 -8.15 -3.87 -13.81
N ALA A 387 -7.02 -3.24 -14.14
CA ALA A 387 -6.84 -1.79 -14.04
C ALA A 387 -7.82 -1.02 -14.94
N LYS A 388 -8.60 -0.11 -14.33
CA LYS A 388 -9.58 0.74 -15.04
C LYS A 388 -8.91 1.92 -15.74
N ASN A 389 -7.95 1.64 -16.61
CA ASN A 389 -7.17 2.62 -17.36
C ASN A 389 -8.02 3.74 -18.01
N GLY A 390 -9.20 3.39 -18.52
CA GLY A 390 -10.10 4.33 -19.18
C GLY A 390 -10.55 5.50 -18.30
N ILE A 391 -10.70 5.31 -16.98
CA ILE A 391 -11.15 6.40 -16.09
C ILE A 391 -10.04 7.41 -15.79
N TYR A 392 -8.77 7.03 -15.96
CA TYR A 392 -7.62 7.90 -15.71
C TYR A 392 -7.01 8.49 -16.98
N ARG A 393 -7.51 8.15 -18.17
CA ARG A 393 -6.89 8.53 -19.45
C ARG A 393 -6.71 10.03 -19.68
N ASN A 394 -7.57 10.82 -19.03
CA ASN A 394 -7.59 12.28 -19.12
C ASN A 394 -6.80 12.96 -17.99
N GLU A 395 -6.31 12.19 -17.01
CA GLU A 395 -5.48 12.73 -15.94
C GLU A 395 -4.13 13.19 -16.48
N TRP A 396 -3.66 14.34 -16.01
CA TRP A 396 -2.43 14.96 -16.48
C TRP A 396 -1.21 14.03 -16.31
N TRP A 397 -1.16 13.27 -15.22
CA TRP A 397 -0.09 12.34 -14.93
C TRP A 397 -0.18 11.05 -15.75
N TYR A 398 -1.36 10.66 -16.26
CA TYR A 398 -1.53 9.38 -16.97
C TYR A 398 -0.75 9.32 -18.27
N LYS A 399 -0.63 10.46 -18.96
CA LYS A 399 0.09 10.58 -20.24
C LYS A 399 1.60 10.79 -20.09
N THR A 400 2.08 11.04 -18.87
CA THR A 400 3.53 11.17 -18.64
C THR A 400 4.23 9.85 -18.94
N LYS A 401 5.39 9.92 -19.61
CA LYS A 401 6.17 8.72 -19.93
C LYS A 401 6.66 8.08 -18.62
N GLY A 402 6.23 6.83 -18.42
CA GLY A 402 6.66 5.90 -17.37
C GLY A 402 8.15 5.63 -17.46
#